data_AF-A0AAX2AAV4-F1
#
_entry.id   AF-A0AAX2AAV4-F1
#
_cell.length_a   1.000
_cell.length_b   1.000
_cell.length_c   1.000
_cell.angle_alpha   90.00
_cell.angle_beta   90.00
_cell.angle_gamma   90.00
#
_symmetry.space_group_name_H-M   'P 1'
#
loop_
_entity.id
_entity.type
_entity.pdbx_description
1 polymer ?
#
loop_
_entity_poly.entity_id
_entity_poly.type
_entity_poly.pdbx_seq_one_letter_code
_entity_poly.pdbx_strand_id
1 'polypeptide(L)'
;MQFIYIKNYLNIPREKKFQFMKYLYSFDEFKVINQKIILNDNALAIELDKTSSFYKAKELIDKFLQEYKEIDSFFIDSLVIEDKTLLLKRKHKVVRKVDLR
;
A
#
# COMPACT_ATOMS: atom_id res chain seq x y z
N MET A 1 -11.67 -7.89 -1.57
CA MET A 1 -10.60 -7.09 -2.22
C MET A 1 -9.39 -7.19 -1.30
N GLN A 2 -8.18 -7.09 -1.84
CA GLN A 2 -6.96 -7.15 -1.03
C GLN A 2 -6.07 -6.00 -1.49
N PHE A 3 -5.44 -5.33 -0.53
CA PHE A 3 -4.53 -4.24 -0.78
C PHE A 3 -3.19 -4.51 -0.10
N ILE A 4 -2.14 -3.96 -0.70
CA ILE A 4 -0.85 -3.75 -0.04
C ILE A 4 -0.84 -2.30 0.43
N TYR A 5 -0.80 -2.11 1.74
CA TYR A 5 -0.67 -0.81 2.36
C TYR A 5 0.80 -0.50 2.59
N ILE A 6 1.27 0.64 2.10
CA ILE A 6 2.65 1.11 2.20
C ILE A 6 2.64 2.38 3.04
N LYS A 7 3.02 2.26 4.31
CA LYS A 7 3.09 3.37 5.27
C LYS A 7 4.26 4.28 4.92
N ASN A 8 4.10 5.59 5.15
CA ASN A 8 5.15 6.60 4.92
C ASN A 8 5.67 6.69 3.47
N TYR A 9 4.96 6.12 2.50
CA TYR A 9 5.27 6.22 1.08
C TYR A 9 5.47 7.67 0.60
N LEU A 10 4.71 8.63 1.14
CA LEU A 10 4.83 10.04 0.74
C LEU A 10 6.16 10.68 1.18
N ASN A 11 6.89 10.06 2.10
CA ASN A 11 8.17 10.57 2.59
C ASN A 11 9.35 10.31 1.63
N ILE A 12 9.16 9.49 0.58
CA ILE A 12 10.22 9.23 -0.40
C ILE A 12 10.35 10.37 -1.43
N PRO A 13 11.55 10.58 -2.02
CA PRO A 13 11.75 11.56 -3.07
C PRO A 13 10.82 11.35 -4.27
N ARG A 14 10.44 12.43 -4.95
CA ARG A 14 9.52 12.40 -6.10
C ARG A 14 10.04 11.50 -7.21
N GLU A 15 11.34 11.54 -7.48
CA GLU A 15 12.02 10.75 -8.50
C GLU A 15 11.87 9.24 -8.19
N LYS A 16 11.97 8.88 -6.91
CA LYS A 16 11.84 7.50 -6.43
C LYS A 16 10.40 7.02 -6.48
N LYS A 17 9.42 7.90 -6.18
CA LYS A 17 7.99 7.59 -6.43
C LYS A 17 7.72 7.25 -7.88
N PHE A 18 8.30 8.02 -8.81
CA PHE A 18 8.14 7.78 -10.25
C PHE A 18 8.79 6.47 -10.70
N GLN A 19 10.01 6.18 -10.22
CA GLN A 19 10.68 4.90 -10.47
C GLN A 19 9.88 3.72 -9.92
N PHE A 20 9.34 3.87 -8.70
CA PHE A 20 8.51 2.84 -8.07
C PHE A 20 7.27 2.51 -8.91
N MET A 21 6.59 3.53 -9.45
CA MET A 21 5.44 3.29 -10.32
C MET A 21 5.83 2.54 -11.59
N LYS A 22 6.90 2.95 -12.26
CA LYS A 22 7.41 2.20 -13.43
C LYS A 22 7.75 0.75 -13.09
N TYR A 23 8.39 0.54 -11.95
CA TYR A 23 8.76 -0.77 -11.44
C TYR A 23 7.52 -1.64 -11.20
N LEU A 24 6.47 -1.12 -10.55
CA LEU A 24 5.24 -1.88 -10.32
C LEU A 24 4.55 -2.35 -11.60
N TYR A 25 4.58 -1.52 -12.65
CA TYR A 25 3.94 -1.83 -13.93
C TYR A 25 4.82 -2.67 -14.87
N SER A 26 6.04 -3.05 -14.46
CA SER A 26 6.91 -3.90 -15.28
C SER A 26 6.79 -5.40 -15.00
N PHE A 27 5.92 -5.80 -14.08
CA PHE A 27 5.74 -7.20 -13.68
C PHE A 27 4.43 -7.76 -14.23
N ASP A 28 4.49 -9.00 -14.71
CA ASP A 28 3.31 -9.72 -15.21
C ASP A 28 2.65 -10.57 -14.10
N GLU A 29 3.38 -10.84 -13.00
CA GLU A 29 2.92 -11.67 -11.89
C GLU A 29 1.82 -11.02 -11.03
N PHE A 30 1.63 -9.71 -11.18
CA PHE A 30 0.54 -8.99 -10.54
C PHE A 30 0.12 -7.78 -11.37
N LYS A 31 -1.17 -7.43 -11.25
CA LYS A 31 -1.77 -6.29 -11.91
C LYS A 31 -2.35 -5.33 -10.88
N VAL A 32 -1.88 -4.09 -10.88
CA VAL A 32 -2.46 -3.02 -10.07
C VAL A 32 -3.78 -2.56 -10.69
N ILE A 33 -4.88 -2.70 -9.95
CA ILE A 33 -6.21 -2.22 -10.38
C ILE A 33 -6.46 -0.79 -9.90
N ASN A 34 -6.05 -0.48 -8.68
CA ASN A 34 -6.34 0.81 -8.07
C ASN A 34 -5.22 1.24 -7.12
N GLN A 35 -5.11 2.55 -6.91
CA GLN A 35 -4.14 3.15 -6.02
C GLN A 35 -4.82 4.27 -5.23
N LYS A 36 -4.62 4.29 -3.92
CA LYS A 36 -5.19 5.32 -3.03
C LYS A 36 -4.10 5.92 -2.18
N ILE A 37 -4.00 7.25 -2.18
CA ILE A 37 -3.13 7.98 -1.28
C ILE A 37 -3.92 8.31 0.00
N ILE A 38 -3.34 8.00 1.15
CA ILE A 38 -3.86 8.37 2.47
C ILE A 38 -2.97 9.48 3.01
N LEU A 39 -3.38 10.73 2.82
CA LEU A 39 -2.59 11.92 3.17
C LEU A 39 -2.28 11.98 4.68
N ASN A 40 -3.28 11.75 5.53
CA ASN A 40 -3.14 11.79 6.99
C ASN A 40 -2.16 10.75 7.56
N ASP A 41 -1.77 9.75 6.77
CA ASP A 41 -0.82 8.71 7.17
C ASP A 41 0.41 8.63 6.26
N ASN A 42 0.56 9.61 5.35
CA ASN A 42 1.62 9.64 4.34
C ASN A 42 1.75 8.32 3.57
N ALA A 43 0.65 7.64 3.29
CA ALA A 43 0.66 6.26 2.84
C ALA A 43 0.05 6.07 1.44
N LEU A 44 0.35 4.91 0.85
CA LEU A 44 -0.22 4.43 -0.41
C LEU A 44 -0.84 3.05 -0.18
N ALA A 45 -2.11 2.90 -0.55
CA ALA A 45 -2.77 1.60 -0.64
C ALA A 45 -2.85 1.18 -2.12
N ILE A 46 -2.31 0.02 -2.44
CA ILE A 46 -2.33 -0.56 -3.79
C ILE A 46 -3.30 -1.73 -3.81
N GLU A 47 -4.32 -1.64 -4.64
CA GLU A 47 -5.24 -2.74 -4.90
C GLU A 47 -4.72 -3.57 -6.08
N LEU A 48 -4.63 -4.89 -5.89
CA LEU A 48 -4.24 -5.81 -6.95
C LEU A 48 -5.43 -6.62 -7.45
N ASP A 49 -5.32 -7.10 -8.69
CA ASP A 49 -6.26 -8.06 -9.25
C ASP A 49 -6.32 -9.33 -8.41
N LYS A 50 -7.51 -9.94 -8.32
CA LYS A 50 -7.73 -11.17 -7.55
C LYS A 50 -6.90 -12.34 -8.09
N THR A 51 -6.50 -12.32 -9.36
CA THR A 51 -5.63 -13.33 -9.97
C THR A 51 -4.14 -13.10 -9.69
N SER A 52 -3.77 -11.94 -9.12
CA SER A 52 -2.39 -11.54 -8.88
C SER A 52 -1.77 -12.27 -7.69
N SER A 53 -0.45 -12.46 -7.73
CA SER A 53 0.30 -12.94 -6.57
C SER A 53 0.57 -11.81 -5.57
N PHE A 54 -0.27 -11.71 -4.54
CA PHE A 54 -0.13 -10.71 -3.46
C PHE A 54 1.20 -10.81 -2.71
N TYR A 55 1.67 -12.04 -2.44
CA TYR A 55 2.94 -12.26 -1.78
C TYR A 55 4.11 -11.80 -2.64
N LYS A 56 4.08 -12.08 -3.95
CA LYS A 56 5.15 -11.65 -4.85
C LYS A 56 5.18 -10.14 -5.03
N ALA A 57 4.02 -9.52 -5.17
CA ALA A 57 3.90 -8.07 -5.21
C ALA A 57 4.47 -7.41 -3.95
N LYS A 58 4.15 -7.93 -2.76
CA LYS A 58 4.69 -7.41 -1.50
C LYS A 58 6.22 -7.58 -1.43
N GLU A 59 6.73 -8.76 -1.77
CA GLU A 59 8.17 -9.03 -1.79
C GLU A 59 8.93 -8.03 -2.69
N LEU A 60 8.40 -7.76 -3.88
CA LEU A 60 9.00 -6.81 -4.83
C LEU A 60 8.90 -5.36 -4.34
N ILE A 61 7.77 -4.98 -3.74
CA ILE A 61 7.60 -3.67 -3.09
C ILE A 61 8.62 -3.48 -1.97
N ASP A 62 8.73 -4.45 -1.06
CA ASP A 62 9.67 -4.42 0.06
C ASP A 62 11.11 -4.33 -0.46
N LYS A 63 11.46 -5.12 -1.48
CA LYS A 63 12.78 -5.09 -2.11
C LYS A 63 13.10 -3.74 -2.73
N PHE A 64 12.14 -3.10 -3.40
CA PHE A 64 12.35 -1.78 -4.00
C PHE A 64 12.56 -0.72 -2.91
N LEU A 65 11.80 -0.80 -1.81
CA LEU A 65 11.78 0.20 -0.75
C LEU A 65 12.74 -0.11 0.42
N GLN A 66 13.55 -1.17 0.32
CA GLN A 66 14.43 -1.66 1.40
C GLN A 66 15.41 -0.61 1.95
N GLU A 67 15.79 0.38 1.14
CA GLU A 67 16.69 1.47 1.56
C GLU A 67 16.00 2.49 2.49
N TYR A 68 14.66 2.49 2.55
CA TYR A 68 13.85 3.40 3.35
C TYR A 68 13.34 2.71 4.63
N LYS A 69 14.14 2.76 5.70
CA LYS A 69 13.83 2.12 7.00
C LYS A 69 12.51 2.56 7.65
N GLU A 70 12.03 3.76 7.31
CA GLU A 70 10.77 4.33 7.82
C GLU A 70 9.54 3.82 7.07
N ILE A 71 9.72 3.10 5.96
CA ILE A 71 8.63 2.54 5.16
C ILE A 71 8.40 1.11 5.60
N ASP A 72 7.13 0.79 5.81
CA ASP A 72 6.66 -0.55 6.08
C ASP A 72 5.49 -0.87 5.15
N SER A 73 5.38 -2.14 4.75
CA SER A 73 4.29 -2.60 3.91
C SER A 73 3.60 -3.82 4.51
N PHE A 74 2.27 -3.85 4.46
CA PHE A 74 1.48 -4.96 4.99
C PHE A 74 0.16 -5.14 4.25
N PHE A 75 -0.42 -6.34 4.36
CA PHE A 75 -1.69 -6.66 3.72
C PHE A 75 -2.88 -6.12 4.50
N ILE A 76 -3.86 -5.61 3.78
CA ILE A 76 -5.19 -5.25 4.30
C ILE A 76 -6.27 -5.78 3.36
N ASP A 77 -7.42 -6.15 3.92
CA ASP A 77 -8.55 -6.67 3.16
C ASP A 77 -9.61 -5.58 2.90
N SER A 78 -9.64 -4.53 3.73
CA SER A 78 -10.58 -3.42 3.57
C SER A 78 -10.13 -2.12 4.21
N LEU A 79 -10.62 -1.02 3.64
CA LEU A 79 -10.53 0.36 4.11
C LEU A 79 -11.95 0.83 4.46
N VAL A 80 -12.23 1.17 5.72
CA VAL A 80 -13.57 1.56 6.19
C VAL A 80 -13.45 2.89 6.93
N ILE A 81 -14.34 3.85 6.67
CA ILE A 81 -14.39 5.12 7.40
C ILE A 81 -15.50 5.02 8.46
N GLU A 82 -15.14 5.22 9.72
CA GLU A 82 -16.04 5.23 10.88
C GLU A 82 -15.63 6.42 11.76
N ASP A 83 -16.56 7.32 12.12
CA ASP A 83 -16.34 8.45 13.03
C ASP A 83 -15.03 9.23 12.77
N LYS A 84 -14.89 9.78 11.56
CA LYS A 84 -13.67 10.51 11.11
C LYS A 84 -12.37 9.69 11.20
N THR A 85 -12.46 8.37 11.28
CA THR A 85 -11.30 7.48 11.35
C THR A 85 -11.34 6.52 10.18
N LEU A 86 -10.25 6.43 9.44
CA LEU A 86 -10.03 5.38 8.46
C LEU A 86 -9.46 4.14 9.19
N LEU A 87 -10.24 3.06 9.19
CA LEU A 87 -9.89 1.75 9.72
C LEU A 87 -9.39 0.84 8.60
N LEU A 88 -8.18 0.34 8.78
CA LEU A 88 -7.59 -0.69 7.93
C LEU A 88 -7.81 -2.03 8.60
N LYS A 89 -8.51 -2.94 7.94
CA LYS A 89 -8.85 -4.25 8.50
C LYS A 89 -8.14 -5.37 7.72
N ARG A 90 -7.67 -6.38 8.45
CA ARG A 90 -7.15 -7.65 7.92
C ARG A 90 -7.77 -8.80 8.70
N LYS A 91 -8.37 -9.77 8.01
CA LYS A 91 -9.13 -10.90 8.61
C LYS A 91 -10.12 -10.41 9.67
N HIS A 92 -10.89 -9.38 9.33
CA HIS A 92 -11.85 -8.69 10.21
C HIS A 92 -11.27 -7.98 11.44
N LYS A 93 -9.96 -7.99 11.65
CA LYS A 93 -9.29 -7.26 12.74
C LYS A 93 -8.78 -5.92 12.25
N VAL A 94 -8.96 -4.87 13.04
CA VAL A 94 -8.35 -3.56 12.79
C VAL A 94 -6.84 -3.69 13.01
N VAL A 95 -6.05 -3.44 11.96
CA VAL A 95 -4.58 -3.45 12.02
C VAL A 95 -4.00 -2.05 12.08
N ARG A 96 -4.75 -1.03 11.65
CA ARG A 96 -4.34 0.37 11.72
C ARG A 96 -5.57 1.28 11.75
N LYS A 97 -5.43 2.40 12.46
CA LYS A 97 -6.39 3.50 12.51
C LYS A 97 -5.69 4.77 12.04
N VAL A 98 -6.33 5.54 11.19
CA VAL A 98 -5.84 6.83 10.70
C VAL A 98 -6.91 7.89 11.00
N ASP A 99 -6.57 8.88 11.80
CA ASP A 99 -7.45 10.01 12.11
C ASP A 99 -7.55 10.95 10.90
N LEU A 100 -8.76 11.20 10.43
CA LEU A 100 -9.03 12.02 9.25
C LEU A 100 -9.22 13.50 9.55
N ARG A 101 -9.32 13.89 10.84
CA ARG A 101 -9.50 15.25 11.39
C ARG A 101 -10.41 16.20 10.61
#